data_AF-B4Q685-F1
#
_entry.id   AF-B4Q685-F1
#
_cell.length_a   1.000
_cell.length_b   1.000
_cell.length_c   1.000
_cell.angle_alpha   90.00
_cell.angle_beta   90.00
_cell.angle_gamma   90.00
#
_symmetry.space_group_name_H-M   'P 1'
#
loop_
_entity.id
_entity.type
_entity.pdbx_description
1 polymer ?
#
loop_
_entity_poly.entity_id
_entity_poly.type
_entity_poly.pdbx_seq_one_letter_code
_entity_poly.pdbx_strand_id
1 'polypeptide(L)'
;MTLIRGFMENNLAAGVFDIQGQPLAWCLRSPHGSLSNLHVLSSHRRMGLGSLAVRFMAHEIKLKGSEVLATVVPENEGSQKMFEKLGFKPINKLYWAVIPCTL
;
A
#
# COMPACT_ATOMS: atom_id res chain seq x y z
N MET A 1 -15.55 7.67 13.35
CA MET A 1 -14.86 6.54 12.68
C MET A 1 -13.45 6.99 12.33
N THR A 2 -12.40 6.25 12.70
CA THR A 2 -11.02 6.65 12.37
C THR A 2 -10.72 6.40 10.89
N LEU A 3 -9.78 7.15 10.32
CA LEU A 3 -9.44 7.09 8.89
C LEU A 3 -9.12 5.65 8.42
N ILE A 4 -8.26 4.94 9.16
CA ILE A 4 -7.84 3.58 8.82
C ILE A 4 -9.00 2.58 8.87
N ARG A 5 -9.87 2.68 9.88
CA ARG A 5 -11.07 1.83 9.98
C ARG A 5 -11.98 2.05 8.77
N GLY A 6 -12.22 3.32 8.40
CA GLY A 6 -13.01 3.65 7.21
C GLY A 6 -12.42 3.09 5.92
N PHE A 7 -11.09 3.06 5.78
CA PHE A 7 -10.44 2.45 4.62
C PHE A 7 -10.71 0.95 4.55
N MET A 8 -10.58 0.23 5.66
CA MET A 8 -10.80 -1.23 5.70
C MET A 8 -12.27 -1.61 5.49
N GLU A 9 -13.20 -0.84 6.02
CA GLU A 9 -14.64 -1.15 5.92
C GLU A 9 -15.22 -0.86 4.53
N ASN A 10 -14.65 0.11 3.80
CA ASN A 10 -15.21 0.59 2.53
C ASN A 10 -14.33 0.29 1.30
N ASN A 11 -13.11 -0.22 1.49
CA ASN A 11 -12.17 -0.52 0.41
C ASN A 11 -11.48 -1.87 0.63
N LEU A 12 -10.71 -2.30 -0.37
CA LEU A 12 -9.90 -3.51 -0.26
C LEU A 12 -8.78 -3.31 0.77
N ALA A 13 -8.57 -4.29 1.62
CA ALA A 13 -7.46 -4.37 2.55
C ALA A 13 -6.87 -5.79 2.53
N ALA A 14 -5.55 -5.89 2.67
CA ALA A 14 -4.85 -7.15 2.79
C ALA A 14 -3.92 -7.13 4.00
N GLY A 15 -3.85 -8.25 4.71
CA GLY A 15 -2.92 -8.49 5.79
C GLY A 15 -2.19 -9.82 5.58
N VAL A 16 -0.93 -9.87 6.00
CA VAL A 16 -0.14 -11.09 6.11
C VAL A 16 0.01 -11.37 7.59
N PHE A 17 -0.42 -12.55 8.03
CA PHE A 17 -0.50 -12.91 9.44
C PHE A 17 0.40 -14.12 9.74
N ASP A 18 0.93 -14.20 10.96
CA ASP A 18 1.56 -15.42 11.46
C ASP A 18 0.52 -16.49 11.82
N ILE A 19 1.00 -17.66 12.27
CA ILE A 19 0.14 -18.78 12.66
C ILE A 19 -0.71 -18.48 13.91
N GLN A 20 -0.35 -17.46 14.69
CA GLN A 20 -1.09 -16.97 15.85
C GLN A 20 -2.07 -15.85 15.48
N GLY A 21 -2.17 -15.49 14.19
CA GLY A 21 -3.05 -14.44 13.70
C GLY A 21 -2.55 -13.01 13.94
N GLN A 22 -1.27 -12.81 14.26
CA GLN A 22 -0.71 -11.46 14.42
C GLN A 22 -0.30 -10.86 13.07
N PRO A 23 -0.61 -9.58 12.79
CA PRO A 23 -0.29 -8.95 11.52
C PRO A 23 1.20 -8.65 11.39
N LEU A 24 1.85 -9.21 10.37
CA LEU A 24 3.27 -9.00 10.05
C LEU A 24 3.48 -7.94 8.96
N ALA A 25 2.53 -7.85 8.03
CA ALA A 25 2.52 -6.88 6.95
C ALA A 25 1.08 -6.58 6.51
N TRP A 26 0.86 -5.43 5.89
CA TRP A 26 -0.44 -5.05 5.36
C TRP A 26 -0.34 -4.06 4.22
N CYS A 27 -1.41 -3.98 3.44
CA CYS A 27 -1.61 -2.97 2.41
C CYS A 27 -3.09 -2.63 2.31
N LEU A 28 -3.42 -1.34 2.25
CA LEU A 28 -4.79 -0.85 2.14
C LEU A 28 -5.00 -0.21 0.78
N ARG A 29 -6.24 -0.20 0.29
CA ARG A 29 -6.64 0.63 -0.83
C ARG A 29 -7.24 1.93 -0.31
N SER A 30 -6.72 3.06 -0.78
CA SER A 30 -7.27 4.36 -0.43
C SER A 30 -8.59 4.61 -1.16
N PRO A 31 -9.41 5.56 -0.69
CA PRO A 31 -10.63 5.97 -1.39
C PRO A 31 -10.37 6.53 -2.80
N HIS A 32 -9.17 7.04 -3.06
CA HIS A 32 -8.75 7.50 -4.39
C HIS A 32 -8.17 6.37 -5.27
N GLY A 33 -8.33 5.11 -4.86
CA GLY A 33 -8.09 3.93 -5.68
C GLY A 33 -6.67 3.37 -5.68
N SER A 34 -5.68 4.10 -5.13
CA SER A 34 -4.30 3.62 -5.07
C SER A 34 -4.05 2.71 -3.87
N LEU A 35 -3.00 1.91 -3.94
CA LEU A 35 -2.40 1.28 -2.79
C LEU A 35 -1.91 2.36 -1.81
N SER A 36 -2.09 2.10 -0.53
CA SER A 36 -1.79 3.00 0.57
C SER A 36 -1.42 2.21 1.83
N ASN A 37 -0.82 2.88 2.81
CA ASN A 37 -0.53 2.29 4.13
C ASN A 37 0.21 0.95 4.05
N LEU A 38 1.05 0.75 3.03
CA LEU A 38 1.87 -0.45 2.91
C LEU A 38 2.90 -0.46 4.03
N HIS A 39 2.93 -1.53 4.82
CA HIS A 39 3.89 -1.67 5.90
C HIS A 39 4.29 -3.13 6.13
N VAL A 40 5.50 -3.31 6.62
CA VAL A 40 6.04 -4.59 7.12
C VAL A 40 6.73 -4.30 8.44
N LEU A 41 6.38 -5.06 9.48
CA LEU A 41 7.02 -4.96 10.79
C LEU A 41 8.54 -5.04 10.62
N SER A 42 9.28 -4.19 11.36
CA SER A 42 10.73 -4.05 11.21
C SER A 42 11.48 -5.39 11.32
N SER A 43 11.07 -6.23 12.27
CA SER A 43 11.61 -7.57 12.51
C SER A 43 11.35 -8.59 11.39
N HIS A 44 10.44 -8.28 10.45
CA HIS A 44 10.00 -9.19 9.38
C HIS A 44 10.25 -8.59 7.97
N ARG A 45 11.08 -7.54 7.88
CA ARG A 45 11.47 -6.93 6.60
C ARG A 45 12.40 -7.86 5.82
N ARG A 46 12.49 -7.62 4.51
CA ARG A 46 13.33 -8.38 3.56
C ARG A 46 12.97 -9.87 3.39
N MET A 47 11.84 -10.31 3.92
CA MET A 47 11.28 -11.66 3.73
C MET A 47 10.24 -11.74 2.59
N GLY A 48 10.07 -10.68 1.81
CA GLY A 48 9.11 -10.64 0.70
C GLY A 48 7.66 -10.34 1.09
N LEU A 49 7.35 -10.13 2.38
CA LEU A 49 5.97 -9.94 2.87
C LEU A 49 5.26 -8.73 2.26
N GLY A 50 5.96 -7.60 2.07
CA GLY A 50 5.40 -6.42 1.40
C GLY A 50 5.03 -6.72 -0.06
N SER A 51 5.89 -7.44 -0.79
CA SER A 51 5.62 -7.88 -2.15
C SER A 51 4.44 -8.84 -2.23
N LEU A 52 4.30 -9.74 -1.25
CA LEU A 52 3.17 -10.66 -1.15
C LEU A 52 1.85 -9.90 -1.01
N ALA A 53 1.79 -8.94 -0.07
CA ALA A 53 0.61 -8.11 0.12
C ALA A 53 0.26 -7.31 -1.16
N VAL A 54 1.25 -6.70 -1.82
CA VAL A 54 1.03 -5.94 -3.06
C VAL A 54 0.53 -6.84 -4.20
N ARG A 55 1.08 -8.04 -4.37
CA ARG A 55 0.64 -8.97 -5.42
C ARG A 55 -0.80 -9.41 -5.23
N PHE A 56 -1.18 -9.74 -3.99
CA PHE A 56 -2.56 -10.08 -3.66
C PHE A 56 -3.49 -8.89 -3.97
N MET A 57 -3.15 -7.70 -3.48
CA MET A 57 -3.93 -6.49 -3.75
C MET A 57 -4.05 -6.20 -5.25
N ALA A 58 -2.97 -6.34 -6.00
CA ALA A 58 -2.95 -6.10 -7.45
C ALA A 58 -3.89 -7.06 -8.18
N HIS A 59 -3.89 -8.34 -7.81
CA HIS A 59 -4.81 -9.34 -8.35
C HIS A 59 -6.28 -8.95 -8.10
N GLU A 60 -6.62 -8.68 -6.84
CA GLU A 60 -7.99 -8.33 -6.45
C GLU A 60 -8.48 -7.02 -7.08
N ILE A 61 -7.62 -6.02 -7.18
CA ILE A 61 -7.95 -4.74 -7.85
C ILE A 61 -8.19 -4.98 -9.34
N LYS A 62 -7.34 -5.78 -10.00
CA LYS A 62 -7.48 -6.08 -11.43
C LYS A 62 -8.73 -6.90 -11.73
N LEU A 63 -9.08 -7.87 -10.88
CA LEU A 63 -10.34 -8.63 -10.99
C LEU A 63 -11.58 -7.72 -10.94
N LYS A 64 -11.51 -6.62 -10.19
CA LYS A 64 -12.56 -5.59 -10.13
C LYS A 64 -12.51 -4.58 -11.28
N GLY A 65 -11.72 -4.85 -12.32
CA GLY A 65 -11.61 -3.98 -13.51
C GLY A 65 -10.90 -2.65 -13.27
N SER A 66 -10.21 -2.49 -12.13
CA SER A 66 -9.49 -1.26 -11.79
C SER A 66 -7.99 -1.35 -12.12
N GLU A 67 -7.37 -0.20 -12.34
CA GLU A 67 -5.92 -0.10 -12.42
C GLU A 67 -5.25 -0.19 -11.04
N VAL A 68 -4.05 -0.76 -11.01
CA VAL A 68 -3.26 -0.89 -9.79
C VAL A 68 -2.25 0.25 -9.73
N LEU A 69 -2.52 1.23 -8.87
CA LEU A 69 -1.70 2.44 -8.73
C LEU A 69 -1.06 2.49 -7.34
N ALA A 70 0.12 3.08 -7.22
CA ALA A 70 0.77 3.35 -5.95
C ALA A 70 1.54 4.68 -6.02
N THR A 71 1.58 5.40 -4.90
CA THR A 71 2.39 6.61 -4.74
C THR A 71 3.52 6.33 -3.75
N VAL A 72 4.75 6.59 -4.16
CA VAL A 72 5.95 6.36 -3.34
C VAL A 72 6.72 7.66 -3.25
N VAL A 73 7.07 8.08 -2.03
CA VAL A 73 7.90 9.28 -1.82
C VAL A 73 9.32 9.04 -2.38
N PRO A 74 9.99 10.07 -2.93
CA PRO A 74 11.30 9.94 -3.58
C PRO A 74 12.39 9.32 -2.69
N GLU A 75 12.31 9.52 -1.38
CA GLU A 75 13.31 9.05 -0.40
C GLU A 75 13.12 7.56 -0.06
N ASN A 76 11.95 6.98 -0.39
CA ASN A 76 11.63 5.59 -0.08
C ASN A 76 12.12 4.64 -1.19
N GLU A 77 13.43 4.59 -1.39
CA GLU A 77 14.08 3.72 -2.38
C GLU A 77 13.70 2.25 -2.22
N GLY A 78 13.50 1.81 -0.97
CA GLY A 78 13.13 0.43 -0.67
C GLY A 78 11.80 0.03 -1.31
N SER A 79 10.80 0.91 -1.25
CA SER A 79 9.51 0.68 -1.89
C SER A 79 9.61 0.84 -3.40
N GLN A 80 10.36 1.83 -3.91
CA GLN A 80 10.56 2.02 -5.36
C GLN A 80 11.13 0.75 -6.01
N LYS A 81 12.25 0.24 -5.48
CA LYS A 81 12.89 -1.00 -5.97
C LYS A 81 11.98 -2.21 -5.85
N MET A 82 11.14 -2.26 -4.81
CA MET A 82 10.16 -3.33 -4.64
C MET A 82 9.08 -3.26 -5.73
N PHE A 83 8.46 -2.10 -5.95
CA PHE A 83 7.42 -1.91 -6.96
C PHE A 83 7.96 -2.14 -8.37
N GLU A 84 9.16 -1.69 -8.69
CA GLU A 84 9.83 -1.95 -9.97
C GLU A 84 9.99 -3.46 -10.23
N LYS A 85 10.47 -4.23 -9.23
CA LYS A 85 10.56 -5.69 -9.32
C LYS A 85 9.21 -6.40 -9.48
N LEU A 86 8.12 -5.74 -9.08
CA LEU A 86 6.75 -6.21 -9.28
C LEU A 86 6.17 -5.81 -10.64
N GLY A 87 6.92 -5.09 -11.48
CA GLY A 87 6.51 -4.68 -12.82
C GLY A 87 5.82 -3.32 -12.88
N PHE A 88 5.75 -2.58 -11.77
CA PHE A 88 5.25 -1.21 -11.79
C PHE A 88 6.22 -0.30 -12.53
N LYS A 89 5.67 0.71 -13.22
CA LYS A 89 6.45 1.72 -13.93
C LYS A 89 6.08 3.11 -13.40
N PRO A 90 7.04 4.05 -13.29
CA PRO A 90 6.71 5.45 -13.01
C PRO A 90 5.89 6.00 -14.18
N ILE A 91 4.71 6.56 -13.88
CA ILE A 91 3.85 7.18 -14.90
C ILE A 91 3.70 8.69 -14.70
N ASN A 92 3.89 9.20 -13.47
CA ASN A 92 3.75 10.62 -13.17
C ASN A 92 4.44 11.00 -11.86
N LYS A 93 4.63 12.31 -11.62
CA LYS A 93 5.04 12.90 -10.34
C LYS A 93 3.85 13.66 -9.75
N LEU A 94 3.54 13.40 -8.48
CA LEU A 94 2.45 14.04 -7.74
C LEU A 94 3.03 14.81 -6.54
N TYR A 95 2.43 15.95 -6.24
CA TYR A 95 2.82 16.80 -5.12
C TYR A 95 1.67 16.88 -4.12
N TRP A 96 1.97 16.63 -2.85
CA TRP A 96 1.02 16.80 -1.75
C TRP A 96 1.38 18.06 -0.99
N ALA A 97 0.48 19.04 -1.00
CA ALA A 97 0.61 20.25 -0.21
C ALA A 97 -0.20 20.09 1.08
N VAL A 98 0.45 20.30 2.22
CA VAL A 98 -0.26 20.53 3.48
C VAL A 98 -0.64 22.00 3.49
N ILE A 99 -1.93 22.29 3.52
CA ILE A 99 -2.41 23.66 3.73
C ILE A 99 -2.29 23.93 5.23
N PRO A 100 -1.38 24.81 5.68
CA PRO A 100 -1.31 25.15 7.08
C PRO A 100 -2.63 25.79 7.50
N CYS A 101 -3.17 25.36 8.63
CA CYS A 101 -4.31 26.04 9.25
C CYS A 101 -3.76 27.29 9.94
N THR A 102 -3.44 28.30 9.15
CA THR A 102 -3.25 29.66 9.65
C THR A 102 -4.62 30.33 9.64
N LEU A 103 -5.17 30.57 10.84
CA LEU A 103 -6.18 31.60 11.04
C LEU A 103 -5.63 32.96 10.61
#